data_AF-A0AAN1XSF0-F1
#
_entry.id   AF-A0AAN1XSF0-F1
#
_cell.length_a   1.000
_cell.length_b   1.000
_cell.length_c   1.000
_cell.angle_alpha   90.00
_cell.angle_beta   90.00
_cell.angle_gamma   90.00
#
_symmetry.space_group_name_H-M   'P 1'
#
loop_
_entity.id
_entity.type
_entity.pdbx_description
1 polymer ?
#
loop_
_entity_poly.entity_id
_entity_poly.type
_entity_poly.pdbx_seq_one_letter_code
_entity_poly.pdbx_strand_id
1 'polypeptide(L)' 'MWTLVAWCELRDDFRSFRLDRIREPALGEPFPDEDGKTLDAFLARVRARPMP' A
#
# COMPACT_ATOMS: atom_id res chain seq x y z
N MET A 1 5.98 12.24 11.09
CA MET A 1 5.62 12.01 9.67
C MET A 1 4.83 10.73 9.61
N TRP A 2 3.71 10.70 8.87
CA TRP A 2 2.86 9.52 8.73
C TRP A 2 2.99 8.91 7.34
N THR A 3 2.99 7.58 7.28
CA THR A 3 3.10 6.80 6.05
C THR A 3 1.89 5.91 5.90
N LEU A 4 1.28 5.93 4.72
CA LEU A 4 0.24 4.99 4.31
C LEU A 4 0.87 3.88 3.48
N VAL A 5 0.63 2.63 3.83
CA VAL A 5 0.96 1.49 2.98
C VAL A 5 -0.33 1.02 2.30
N ALA A 6 -0.26 0.78 1.00
CA ALA A 6 -1.38 0.28 0.23
C ALA A 6 -0.90 -0.56 -0.96
N TRP A 7 -1.82 -1.36 -1.51
CA TRP A 7 -1.68 -1.91 -2.85
C TRP A 7 -1.81 -0.78 -3.87
N CYS A 8 -0.86 -0.66 -4.79
CA CYS A 8 -0.89 0.34 -5.84
C CYS A 8 -1.27 -0.34 -7.16
N GLU A 9 -2.52 -0.18 -7.60
CA GLU A 9 -3.03 -0.81 -8.83
C GLU A 9 -2.23 -0.40 -10.08
N LEU A 10 -1.73 0.84 -10.13
CA LEU A 10 -0.89 1.33 -11.23
C LEU A 10 0.47 0.63 -11.33
N ARG A 11 0.94 0.02 -10.24
CA ARG A 11 2.26 -0.61 -10.14
C ARG A 11 2.18 -2.10 -9.85
N ASP A 12 0.98 -2.62 -9.65
CA ASP A 12 0.72 -4.02 -9.30
C ASP A 12 1.61 -4.52 -8.15
N ASP A 13 1.80 -3.67 -7.12
CA ASP A 13 2.68 -3.95 -6.00
C ASP A 13 2.35 -3.09 -4.78
N PHE A 14 2.83 -3.50 -3.61
CA PHE A 14 2.75 -2.68 -2.40
C PHE A 14 3.64 -1.44 -2.51
N ARG A 15 3.11 -0.30 -2.05
CA ARG A 15 3.82 0.99 -2.00
C ARG A 15 3.55 1.72 -0.69
N SER A 16 4.56 2.47 -0.24
CA SER A 16 4.49 3.35 0.92
C SER A 16 4.40 4.80 0.45
N PHE A 17 3.34 5.50 0.86
CA PHE A 17 3.06 6.88 0.50
C PHE A 17 3.23 7.78 1.71
N ARG A 18 3.90 8.93 1.51
CA ARG A 18 3.97 9.99 2.51
C ARG A 18 2.67 10.79 2.48
N LEU A 19 1.92 10.76 3.58
CA LEU A 19 0.64 11.47 3.65
C LEU A 19 0.81 12.97 3.47
N ASP A 20 1.93 13.53 3.92
CA ASP A 20 2.23 14.96 3.77
C ASP A 20 2.47 15.42 2.32
N ARG A 21 2.65 14.48 1.37
CA ARG A 21 2.84 14.78 -0.07
C ARG A 21 1.56 14.61 -0.90
N ILE A 22 0.48 14.11 -0.30
CA ILE A 22 -0.81 13.95 -0.98
C ILE A 22 -1.57 15.27 -0.89
N ARG A 23 -1.80 15.93 -2.03
CA ARG A 23 -2.47 17.23 -2.09
C ARG A 23 -3.97 17.11 -2.34
N GLU A 24 -4.34 16.30 -3.32
CA GLU A 24 -5.70 16.18 -3.82
C GLU A 24 -6.07 14.69 -3.92
N PRO A 25 -6.42 14.04 -2.80
CA PRO A 25 -6.91 12.66 -2.84
C PRO A 25 -8.31 12.62 -3.45
N ALA A 26 -8.56 11.62 -4.29
CA ALA A 26 -9.88 11.30 -4.80
C ALA A 26 -10.25 9.87 -4.40
N LEU A 27 -11.52 9.65 -4.08
CA LEU A 27 -12.03 8.30 -3.84
C LEU A 27 -12.28 7.63 -5.19
N GLY A 28 -11.80 6.40 -5.31
CA GLY A 28 -12.18 5.48 -6.39
C GLY A 28 -13.31 4.55 -5.94
N GLU A 29 -13.48 3.47 -6.69
CA GLU A 29 -14.36 2.38 -6.31
C GLU A 29 -13.84 1.65 -5.06
N PRO A 30 -14.73 0.99 -4.29
CA PRO A 30 -14.30 0.12 -3.20
C PRO A 30 -13.32 -0.95 -3.69
N PHE A 31 -12.19 -1.07 -3.00
CA PHE A 31 -11.23 -2.11 -3.31
C PHE A 31 -11.74 -3.47 -2.79
N PRO A 32 -11.79 -4.53 -3.62
CA PRO A 32 -12.24 -5.84 -3.18
C PRO A 32 -11.28 -6.44 -2.14
N ASP A 33 -11.82 -7.27 -1.26
CA ASP A 33 -10.98 -8.05 -0.34
C ASP A 33 -10.30 -9.16 -1.14
N GLU A 34 -8.99 -9.05 -1.32
CA GLU A 34 -8.19 -9.96 -2.12
C GLU A 34 -7.06 -10.57 -1.30
N ASP A 35 -7.01 -11.91 -1.32
CA ASP A 35 -5.90 -12.65 -0.73
C ASP A 35 -4.57 -12.19 -1.34
N GLY A 36 -3.61 -11.87 -0.47
CA GLY A 36 -2.29 -11.38 -0.88
C GLY A 36 -2.18 -9.87 -1.10
N LYS A 37 -3.28 -9.11 -1.03
CA LYS A 37 -3.29 -7.63 -1.08
C LYS A 37 -3.69 -6.99 0.26
N THR A 38 -3.51 -7.74 1.34
CA THR A 38 -3.81 -7.33 2.71
C THR A 38 -2.59 -6.75 3.43
N LEU A 39 -2.82 -6.11 4.58
CA LEU A 39 -1.74 -5.65 5.45
C LEU A 39 -0.86 -6.83 5.93
N ASP A 40 -1.43 -7.98 6.25
CA ASP A 40 -0.69 -9.18 6.63
C ASP A 40 0.25 -9.66 5.51
N ALA A 41 -0.23 -9.67 4.27
CA ALA A 41 0.59 -10.03 3.11
C ALA A 41 1.76 -9.05 2.93
N PHE A 42 1.51 -7.75 3.11
CA PHE A 42 2.58 -6.75 3.11
C PHE A 42 3.61 -6.98 4.22
N LEU A 43 3.16 -7.20 5.46
CA LEU A 43 4.04 -7.41 6.61
C LEU A 43 4.87 -8.69 6.45
N ALA A 44 4.28 -9.76 5.93
CA ALA A 44 4.99 -11.00 5.60
C ALA A 44 6.10 -10.73 4.57
N ARG A 45 5.83 -9.93 3.54
CA ARG A 45 6.82 -9.55 2.52
C ARG A 45 7.98 -8.73 3.10
N VAL A 46 7.70 -7.73 3.94
CA VAL A 46 8.74 -6.90 4.58
C VAL A 46 9.63 -7.75 5.49
N ARG A 47 9.04 -8.71 6.21
CA ARG A 47 9.79 -9.65 7.06
C ARG A 47 10.67 -10.59 6.23
N ALA A 48 10.18 -11.07 5.08
CA ALA A 48 10.90 -11.99 4.20
C ALA A 48 12.00 -11.28 3.38
N ARG A 49 11.82 -10.00 3.05
CA ARG A 49 12.82 -9.17 2.36
C ARG A 49 12.75 -7.75 2.92
N PRO A 50 13.69 -7.36 3.81
CA PRO A 50 13.78 -5.99 4.27
C PRO A 50 13.90 -5.09 3.05
N MET A 51 12.97 -4.14 2.91
CA MET A 51 13.09 -3.16 1.83
C MET A 51 14.36 -2.33 2.08
N PRO A 52 15.26 -2.21 1.09
CA PRO A 52 16.49 -1.42 1.23
C PRO A 52 16.19 0.07 1.46
#